data_AF-A0A7Y9E833-F1
#
_entry.id   AF-A0A7Y9E833-F1
#
_cell.length_a   1.000
_cell.length_b   1.000
_cell.length_c   1.000
_cell.angle_alpha   90.00
_cell.angle_beta   90.00
_cell.angle_gamma   90.00
#
_symmetry.space_group_name_H-M   'P 1'
#
loop_
_entity.id
_entity.type
_entity.pdbx_description
1 polymer ?
#
loop_
_entity_poly.entity_id
_entity_poly.type
_entity_poly.pdbx_seq_one_letter_code
_entity_poly.pdbx_strand_id
1 'polypeptide(L)' 'MNRLKDATSPYLLQHAGNPVDWWEWGAEPFEEARRRNVPVLLSVGYAACHWCHVVERSTAVGGS' A
#
# COMPACT_ATOMS: atom_id res chain seq x y z
N MET A 1 10.52 -4.62 -3.69
CA MET A 1 10.67 -4.16 -2.30
C MET A 1 10.12 -2.73 -2.27
N ASN A 2 9.02 -2.50 -1.55
CA ASN A 2 8.34 -1.20 -1.54
C ASN A 2 8.86 -0.30 -0.40
N ARG A 3 8.24 0.87 -0.20
CA ARG A 3 8.73 1.92 0.72
C ARG A 3 8.19 1.81 2.15
N LEU A 4 7.33 0.84 2.44
CA LEU A 4 6.65 0.74 3.75
C LEU A 4 7.51 0.11 4.86
N LYS A 5 8.72 -0.39 4.55
CA LYS A 5 9.61 -1.03 5.52
C LYS A 5 10.01 -0.12 6.70
N ASP A 6 9.97 1.20 6.49
CA ASP A 6 10.37 2.22 7.46
C ASP A 6 9.15 2.88 8.14
N ALA A 7 7.92 2.39 7.86
CA ALA A 7 6.70 2.93 8.42
C ALA A 7 6.60 2.65 9.94
N THR A 8 6.00 3.58 10.68
CA THR A 8 5.78 3.41 12.12
C THR A 8 4.50 2.62 12.44
N SER A 9 3.56 2.58 11.51
CA SER A 9 2.28 1.89 11.68
C SER A 9 2.44 0.37 11.49
N PRO A 10 2.03 -0.46 12.48
CA PRO A 10 2.04 -1.92 12.33
C PRO A 10 1.21 -2.40 11.15
N TYR A 11 0.14 -1.68 10.78
CA TYR A 11 -0.69 -2.02 9.63
C TYR A 11 0.07 -1.82 8.31
N LEU A 12 0.81 -0.72 8.17
CA LEU A 12 1.59 -0.47 6.94
C LEU A 12 2.77 -1.44 6.81
N LEU A 13 3.41 -1.79 7.92
CA LEU A 13 4.50 -2.77 7.94
C LEU A 13 4.08 -4.16 7.45
N GLN A 14 2.82 -4.57 7.68
CA GLN A 14 2.28 -5.83 7.16
C GLN A 14 2.28 -5.88 5.62
N HIS A 15 2.23 -4.72 4.95
CA HIS A 15 2.25 -4.62 3.49
C HIS A 15 3.66 -4.40 2.90
N ALA A 16 4.70 -4.32 3.73
CA ALA A 16 6.07 -4.00 3.27
C ALA A 16 6.68 -5.08 2.34
N GLY A 17 6.22 -6.32 2.48
CA GLY A 17 6.63 -7.45 1.63
C GLY A 17 5.87 -7.57 0.31
N ASN A 18 4.79 -6.80 0.12
CA ASN A 18 3.90 -6.97 -1.03
C ASN A 18 4.57 -6.47 -2.32
N PRO A 19 4.30 -7.09 -3.48
CA PRO A 19 4.94 -6.72 -4.75
C PRO A 19 4.41 -5.40 -5.33
N VAL A 20 3.27 -4.92 -4.83
CA VAL A 20 2.78 -3.56 -5.12
C VAL A 20 3.77 -2.54 -4.54
N ASP A 21 4.15 -1.57 -5.36
CA ASP A 21 5.04 -0.47 -4.97
C ASP A 21 4.29 0.54 -4.12
N TRP A 22 3.95 0.16 -2.88
CA TRP A 22 3.25 1.04 -1.94
C TRP A 22 4.14 2.20 -1.47
N TRP A 23 3.47 3.33 -1.26
CA TRP A 23 4.01 4.54 -0.67
C TRP A 23 3.17 4.92 0.55
N GLU A 24 3.79 5.55 1.53
CA GLU A 24 3.05 6.25 2.59
C GLU A 24 2.34 7.48 2.01
N TRP A 25 1.34 7.97 2.74
CA TRP A 25 0.68 9.20 2.38
C TRP A 25 1.65 10.38 2.45
N GLY A 26 1.75 11.15 1.37
CA GLY A 26 2.69 12.26 1.23
C GLY A 26 2.46 12.99 -0.09
N ALA A 27 3.27 14.00 -0.38
CA ALA A 27 3.19 14.72 -1.66
C ALA A 27 3.89 13.93 -2.79
N GLU A 28 4.92 13.18 -2.44
CA GLU A 28 5.80 12.45 -3.36
C GLU A 28 5.06 11.45 -4.27
N PRO A 29 4.09 10.64 -3.77
CA PRO A 29 3.34 9.71 -4.63
C PRO A 29 2.50 10.44 -5.68
N PHE A 30 1.93 11.61 -5.34
CA PHE A 30 1.13 12.41 -6.27
C PHE A 30 2.00 13.08 -7.33
N GLU A 31 3.16 13.60 -6.94
CA GLU A 31 4.13 14.17 -7.87
C GLU A 31 4.64 13.12 -8.87
N GLU A 32 4.91 11.91 -8.39
CA GLU A 32 5.32 10.80 -9.25
C GLU A 32 4.20 10.34 -10.19
N ALA A 33 2.97 10.25 -9.70
CA ALA A 33 1.80 9.91 -10.51
C ALA A 33 1.56 10.96 -11.61
N ARG A 34 1.70 12.25 -11.28
CA ARG A 34 1.62 13.37 -12.23
C ARG A 34 2.72 13.28 -13.28
N ARG A 35 3.97 13.05 -12.86
CA ARG A 35 5.13 12.90 -13.77
C ARG A 35 4.94 11.74 -14.75
N ARG A 36 4.36 10.63 -14.29
CA ARG A 36 4.09 9.44 -15.09
C ARG A 36 2.77 9.48 -15.85
N ASN A 37 1.93 10.49 -15.61
CA ASN A 37 0.58 10.60 -16.15
C ASN A 37 -0.27 9.32 -15.91
N VAL A 38 -0.28 8.83 -14.68
CA VAL A 38 -1.06 7.67 -14.24
C VAL A 38 -1.93 8.03 -13.03
N PRO A 39 -3.08 7.37 -12.83
CA PRO A 39 -3.91 7.60 -11.65
C PRO A 39 -3.24 7.10 -10.36
N VAL A 40 -3.68 7.64 -9.22
CA VAL A 40 -3.30 7.17 -7.88
C VAL A 40 -4.35 6.20 -7.36
N LEU A 41 -3.91 5.00 -6.95
CA LEU A 41 -4.73 4.08 -6.16
C LEU A 41 -4.54 4.40 -4.68
N LEU A 42 -5.56 4.97 -4.04
CA LEU A 42 -5.56 5.22 -2.60
C LEU A 42 -6.21 4.04 -1.87
N SER A 43 -5.44 3.35 -1.04
CA SER A 43 -5.92 2.30 -0.13
C SER A 43 -5.84 2.80 1.31
N VAL A 44 -6.94 2.69 2.05
CA VAL A 44 -7.03 3.13 3.45
C VAL A 44 -7.57 1.98 4.30
N GLY A 45 -6.91 1.70 5.41
CA GLY A 45 -7.28 0.63 6.32
C GLY A 45 -6.64 0.79 7.70
N TYR A 46 -6.92 -0.15 8.58
CA TYR A 46 -6.37 -0.18 9.94
C TYR A 46 -6.26 -1.62 10.45
N ALA A 47 -5.40 -1.85 11.44
CA ALA A 47 -5.01 -3.21 11.86
C ALA A 47 -6.15 -4.09 12.39
N ALA A 48 -7.24 -3.51 12.91
CA ALA A 48 -8.40 -4.26 13.40
C ALA A 48 -9.56 -4.34 12.39
N CYS A 49 -9.34 -3.88 11.15
CA CYS A 49 -10.34 -3.89 10.10
C CYS A 49 -10.49 -5.29 9.51
N HIS A 50 -11.59 -5.98 9.81
CA HIS A 50 -11.85 -7.32 9.29
C HIS A 50 -11.77 -7.39 7.75
N TRP A 51 -12.47 -6.49 7.06
CA TRP A 51 -12.51 -6.48 5.60
C TRP A 51 -11.21 -6.07 4.95
N CYS A 52 -10.40 -5.22 5.60
CA CYS A 52 -9.09 -4.84 5.07
C CYS A 52 -8.17 -6.06 4.95
N HIS A 53 -8.23 -6.97 5.93
CA HIS A 53 -7.49 -8.23 5.91
C HIS A 53 -8.04 -9.24 4.92
N VAL A 54 -9.37 -9.28 4.73
CA VAL A 54 -9.98 -10.14 3.71
C VAL A 54 -9.57 -9.66 2.31
N VAL A 55 -9.67 -8.36 2.06
CA VAL A 55 -9.27 -7.75 0.78
C VAL A 55 -7.78 -7.94 0.54
N GLU A 56 -6.91 -7.72 1.54
CA GLU A 56 -5.47 -7.93 1.41
C GLU A 56 -5.15 -9.35 0.93
N ARG A 57 -5.69 -10.37 1.60
CA ARG A 57 -5.45 -11.77 1.20
C ARG A 57 -5.97 -12.12 -0.18
N SER A 58 -7.06 -11.48 -0.63
CA SER A 58 -7.68 -11.77 -1.93
C SER A 58 -7.15 -10.93 -3.08
N THR A 59 -6.56 -9.77 -2.80
CA THR A 59 -6.13 -8.78 -3.81
C THR A 59 -4.62 -8.54 -3.84
N ALA A 60 -3.87 -9.06 -2.86
CA ALA A 60 -2.43 -9.13 -2.95
C ALA A 60 -2.08 -9.86 -4.26
N VAL A 61 -1.53 -9.09 -5.20
CA VAL A 61 -1.01 -9.59 -6.48
C VAL A 61 0.04 -10.64 -6.12
N GLY A 62 -0.33 -11.93 -6.07
CA GLY A 62 0.47 -12.98 -5.44
C GLY A 62 -0.29 -13.99 -4.57
N GLY A 63 -1.63 -13.94 -4.51
CA GLY A 63 -2.44 -15.06 -4.04
C GLY A 63 -2.45 -16.22 -5.07
N SER A 64 -1.42 -17.06 -5.00
CA SER A 64 -1.05 -18.17 -5.92
C SER A 64 -0.44 -17.76 -7.25
#